data_AF-A0A536A7C0-F1
#
_entry.id   AF-A0A536A7C0-F1
#
_cell.length_a   1.000
_cell.length_b   1.000
_cell.length_c   1.000
_cell.angle_alpha   90.00
_cell.angle_beta   90.00
_cell.angle_gamma   90.00
#
_symmetry.space_group_name_H-M   'P 1'
#
loop_
_entity.id
_entity.type
_entity.pdbx_description
1 polymer ?
#
loop_
_entity_poly.entity_id
_entity_poly.type
_entity_poly.pdbx_seq_one_letter_code
_entity_poly.pdbx_strand_id
1 'polypeptide(L)'
;MARRDRVTLNIASYSDDPRARLLSAFAHTPFVLRCGEREIRCESVEGFWQGLKFPEDSAERERIFGLWGLDAKRAGASAPSSEAIDFCGERVARGGPAHHALAERATRAKLG
;
A
#
# COMPACT_ATOMS: atom_id res chain seq x y z
N MET A 1 -23.54 6.84 -29.99
CA MET A 1 -23.38 6.49 -28.56
C MET A 1 -22.60 5.19 -28.49
N ALA A 2 -21.29 5.23 -28.24
CA ALA A 2 -20.46 4.04 -28.22
C ALA A 2 -20.80 3.17 -27.01
N ARG A 3 -21.10 1.88 -27.22
CA ARG A 3 -21.21 0.90 -26.13
C ARG A 3 -19.83 0.83 -25.46
N ARG A 4 -19.77 1.12 -24.17
CA ARG A 4 -18.62 0.73 -23.35
C ARG A 4 -18.71 -0.77 -23.16
N ASP A 5 -17.98 -1.52 -23.98
CA ASP A 5 -17.77 -2.94 -23.70
C ASP A 5 -17.07 -3.05 -22.35
N ARG A 6 -17.72 -3.75 -21.40
CA ARG A 6 -17.15 -4.04 -20.09
C ARG A 6 -16.01 -5.04 -20.29
N VAL A 7 -14.78 -4.55 -20.22
CA VAL A 7 -13.59 -5.40 -20.12
C VAL A 7 -13.33 -5.70 -18.65
N THR A 8 -13.33 -6.98 -18.28
CA THR A 8 -12.88 -7.44 -16.96
C THR A 8 -11.36 -7.61 -17.02
N LEU A 9 -10.65 -7.00 -16.07
CA LEU A 9 -9.20 -7.13 -15.94
C LEU A 9 -8.87 -7.82 -14.62
N ASN A 10 -8.22 -8.98 -14.70
CA ASN A 10 -7.73 -9.71 -13.53
C ASN A 10 -6.40 -9.10 -13.09
N ILE A 11 -6.38 -8.46 -11.91
CA ILE A 11 -5.19 -7.77 -11.39
C ILE A 11 -4.28 -8.80 -10.70
N ALA A 12 -3.11 -9.04 -11.28
CA ALA A 12 -2.07 -9.89 -10.71
C ALA A 12 -0.69 -9.34 -11.07
N SER A 13 0.26 -9.41 -10.13
CA SER A 13 1.64 -8.92 -10.34
C SER A 13 2.44 -9.75 -11.35
N TYR A 14 2.02 -10.99 -11.59
CA TYR A 14 2.59 -11.92 -12.56
C TYR A 14 1.80 -12.01 -13.88
N SER A 15 0.84 -11.11 -14.12
CA SER A 15 0.04 -11.12 -15.34
C SER A 15 0.85 -10.75 -16.58
N ASP A 16 0.54 -11.38 -17.71
CA ASP A 16 1.08 -10.96 -19.01
C ASP A 16 0.56 -9.57 -19.43
N ASP A 17 -0.62 -9.17 -18.94
CA ASP A 17 -1.18 -7.85 -19.21
C ASP A 17 -0.42 -6.77 -18.39
N PRO A 18 0.27 -5.82 -19.04
CA PRO A 18 1.00 -4.77 -18.34
C PRO A 18 0.09 -3.88 -17.48
N ARG A 19 -1.19 -3.73 -17.85
CA ARG A 19 -2.17 -2.96 -17.07
C ARG A 19 -2.48 -3.66 -15.75
N ALA A 20 -2.64 -4.99 -15.77
CA ALA A 20 -2.86 -5.78 -14.56
C ALA A 20 -1.65 -5.70 -13.62
N ARG A 21 -0.44 -5.79 -14.17
CA ARG A 21 0.79 -5.64 -13.38
C ARG A 21 0.89 -4.25 -12.76
N LEU A 22 0.64 -3.20 -13.54
CA LEU A 22 0.67 -1.81 -13.08
C LEU A 22 -0.36 -1.55 -11.96
N LEU A 23 -1.55 -2.12 -12.07
CA LEU A 23 -2.60 -1.97 -11.06
C LEU A 23 -2.33 -2.77 -9.78
N SER A 24 -1.51 -3.82 -9.84
CA SER A 24 -1.17 -4.63 -8.65
C SER A 24 -0.50 -3.81 -7.54
N ALA A 25 -0.66 -4.24 -6.28
CA ALA A 25 -0.03 -3.57 -5.13
C ALA A 25 1.52 -3.61 -5.19
N PHE A 26 2.07 -4.55 -5.94
CA PHE A 26 3.51 -4.76 -6.10
C PHE A 26 4.17 -3.78 -7.06
N ALA A 27 3.40 -3.12 -7.92
CA ALA A 27 3.94 -2.22 -8.92
C ALA A 27 4.73 -1.08 -8.27
N HIS A 28 5.91 -0.79 -8.82
CA HIS A 28 6.69 0.39 -8.47
C HIS A 28 5.95 1.63 -8.99
N THR A 29 5.09 2.17 -8.14
CA THR A 29 4.17 3.27 -8.45
C THR A 29 4.23 4.22 -7.26
N PRO A 30 5.26 5.08 -7.20
CA PRO A 30 5.49 5.90 -6.01
C PRO A 30 4.35 6.90 -5.79
N PHE A 31 3.96 7.07 -4.53
CA PHE A 31 2.93 8.02 -4.12
C PHE A 31 3.29 8.67 -2.77
N VAL A 32 2.61 9.78 -2.48
CA VAL A 32 2.77 10.52 -1.23
C VAL A 32 1.45 10.54 -0.47
N LEU A 33 1.50 10.25 0.82
CA LEU A 33 0.38 10.40 1.75
C LEU A 33 0.65 11.58 2.68
N ARG A 34 -0.33 12.47 2.82
CA ARG A 34 -0.30 13.54 3.81
C ARG A 34 -0.89 13.09 5.12
N CYS A 35 -0.20 13.35 6.21
CA CYS A 35 -0.47 12.86 7.54
C CYS A 35 -0.31 14.03 8.52
N GLY A 36 -1.37 14.84 8.66
CA GLY A 36 -1.22 16.19 9.21
C GLY A 36 -0.25 17.00 8.37
N GLU A 37 0.82 17.49 8.99
CA GLU A 37 1.91 18.24 8.34
C GLU A 37 3.01 17.35 7.76
N ARG A 38 3.02 16.04 8.07
CA ARG A 38 4.02 15.09 7.57
C ARG A 38 3.62 14.56 6.20
N GLU A 39 4.59 14.51 5.28
CA GLU A 39 4.47 13.78 4.02
C GLU A 39 5.18 12.42 4.15
N ILE A 40 4.47 11.35 3.79
CA ILE A 40 4.97 9.98 3.81
C ILE A 40 5.07 9.51 2.37
N ARG A 41 6.29 9.31 1.89
CA ARG A 41 6.55 8.75 0.57
C ARG A 41 6.57 7.23 0.62
N CYS A 42 5.84 6.59 -0.29
CA CYS A 42 5.86 5.14 -0.48
C CYS A 42 6.20 4.82 -1.94
N GLU A 43 7.04 3.82 -2.18
CA GLU A 43 7.42 3.40 -3.53
C GLU A 43 6.41 2.38 -4.13
N SER A 44 5.55 1.78 -3.30
CA SER A 44 4.42 0.95 -3.74
C SER A 44 3.36 0.77 -2.64
N VAL A 45 2.19 0.25 -3.01
CA VAL A 45 1.11 -0.08 -2.05
C VAL A 45 1.53 -1.26 -1.16
N GLU A 46 2.31 -2.21 -1.69
CA GLU A 46 2.89 -3.28 -0.88
C GLU A 46 3.89 -2.72 0.16
N GLY A 47 4.76 -1.79 -0.24
CA GLY A 47 5.70 -1.11 0.66
C GLY A 47 4.96 -0.40 1.80
N PHE A 48 3.88 0.33 1.47
CA PHE A 48 2.99 0.93 2.46
C PHE A 48 2.45 -0.11 3.46
N TRP A 49 1.84 -1.19 2.97
CA TRP A 49 1.25 -2.20 3.87
C TRP A 49 2.25 -2.91 4.76
N GLN A 50 3.42 -3.23 4.22
CA GLN A 50 4.44 -3.93 4.97
C GLN A 50 5.08 -3.01 6.01
N GLY A 51 5.27 -1.72 5.69
CA GLY A 51 5.76 -0.72 6.63
C GLY A 51 4.76 -0.41 7.76
N LEU A 52 3.45 -0.46 7.48
CA LEU A 52 2.42 -0.24 8.49
C LEU A 52 2.44 -1.27 9.63
N LYS A 53 3.07 -2.43 9.42
CA LYS A 53 3.21 -3.45 10.46
C LYS A 53 4.25 -3.10 11.54
N PHE A 54 5.06 -2.07 11.30
CA PHE A 54 6.08 -1.59 12.23
C PHE A 54 5.62 -0.29 12.90
N PRO A 55 6.17 0.06 14.08
CA PRO A 55 5.85 1.29 14.80
C PRO A 55 6.05 2.53 13.92
N GLU A 56 5.22 3.57 14.16
CA GLU A 56 5.12 4.77 13.32
C GLU A 56 6.44 5.52 13.11
N ASP A 57 7.29 5.53 14.14
CA ASP A 57 8.57 6.24 14.13
C ASP A 57 9.77 5.30 13.99
N SER A 58 9.53 4.04 13.62
CA SER A 58 10.63 3.10 13.40
C SER A 58 11.34 3.37 12.08
N ALA A 59 12.68 3.37 12.11
CA ALA A 59 13.51 3.42 10.90
C ALA A 59 13.17 2.27 9.92
N GLU A 60 12.71 1.14 10.45
CA GLU A 60 12.31 -0.01 9.65
C GLU A 60 11.03 0.25 8.85
N ARG A 61 10.03 0.93 9.43
CA ARG A 61 8.85 1.39 8.68
C ARG A 61 9.25 2.28 7.50
N GLU A 62 10.09 3.27 7.76
CA GLU A 62 10.55 4.21 6.72
C GLU A 62 11.32 3.49 5.61
N ARG A 63 12.24 2.59 5.99
CA ARG A 63 12.97 1.75 5.05
C ARG A 63 12.03 0.95 4.15
N ILE A 64 10.97 0.37 4.71
CA ILE A 64 10.03 -0.50 3.98
C ILE A 64 9.10 0.30 3.08
N PHE A 65 8.72 1.53 3.46
CA PHE A 65 7.99 2.43 2.57
C PHE A 65 8.78 2.71 1.28
N GLY A 66 10.11 2.68 1.33
CA GLY A 66 11.02 2.79 0.19
C GLY A 66 11.09 1.55 -0.73
N LEU A 67 10.31 0.50 -0.49
CA LEU A 67 10.39 -0.77 -1.23
C LEU A 67 9.14 -1.05 -2.09
N TRP A 68 9.30 -1.99 -3.03
CA TRP A 68 8.21 -2.50 -3.86
C TRP A 68 8.34 -3.99 -4.14
N GLY A 69 7.31 -4.55 -4.77
CA GLY A 69 7.27 -5.94 -5.19
C GLY A 69 7.59 -6.94 -4.08
N LEU A 70 8.44 -7.91 -4.43
CA LEU A 70 8.85 -8.96 -3.51
C LEU A 70 9.76 -8.46 -2.38
N ASP A 71 10.52 -7.38 -2.60
CA ASP A 71 11.41 -6.84 -1.58
C ASP A 71 10.61 -6.23 -0.43
N ALA A 72 9.56 -5.47 -0.75
CA ALA A 72 8.61 -4.99 0.25
C ALA A 72 7.95 -6.15 1.02
N LYS A 73 7.41 -7.14 0.29
CA LYS A 73 6.74 -8.31 0.90
C LYS A 73 7.66 -9.08 1.84
N ARG A 74 8.91 -9.30 1.45
CA ARG A 74 9.92 -9.99 2.27
C ARG A 74 10.30 -9.18 3.50
N ALA A 75 10.48 -7.87 3.34
CA ALA A 75 10.88 -6.99 4.43
C ALA A 75 9.86 -6.95 5.58
N GLY A 76 8.56 -7.02 5.28
CA GLY A 76 7.52 -7.09 6.31
C GLY A 76 7.18 -8.51 6.79
N ALA A 77 7.92 -9.53 6.38
CA ALA A 77 7.69 -10.91 6.83
C ALA A 77 8.10 -11.13 8.30
N SER A 78 9.12 -10.39 8.78
CA SER A 78 9.59 -10.44 10.16
C SER A 78 8.87 -9.46 11.09
N ALA A 79 7.79 -8.83 10.63
CA ALA A 79 7.09 -7.83 11.40
C ALA A 79 6.45 -8.42 12.67
N PRO A 80 6.38 -7.64 13.77
CA PRO A 80 5.72 -8.09 14.99
C PRO A 80 4.23 -8.39 14.74
N SER A 81 3.69 -9.38 15.45
CA SER A 81 2.24 -9.60 15.50
C SER A 81 1.61 -8.52 16.36
N SER A 82 0.51 -7.90 15.90
CA SER A 82 0.06 -6.64 16.50
C SER A 82 -1.43 -6.31 16.59
N GLU A 83 -2.45 -7.03 16.14
CA GLU A 83 -3.90 -6.61 16.17
C GLU A 83 -4.34 -5.21 15.67
N ALA A 84 -3.52 -4.16 15.74
CA ALA A 84 -3.76 -2.79 15.35
C ALA A 84 -2.53 -2.22 14.62
N ILE A 85 -2.74 -1.10 13.95
CA ILE A 85 -1.75 -0.32 13.21
C ILE A 85 -1.78 1.10 13.78
N ASP A 86 -0.64 1.63 14.18
CA ASP A 86 -0.55 3.05 14.54
C ASP A 86 -0.17 3.85 13.29
N PHE A 87 -1.02 4.79 12.87
CA PHE A 87 -0.83 5.60 11.67
C PHE A 87 -1.42 7.00 11.84
N CYS A 88 -0.62 8.03 11.57
CA CYS A 88 -0.95 9.44 11.78
C CYS A 88 -1.38 9.79 13.20
N GLY A 89 -0.72 9.21 14.20
CA GLY A 89 -1.09 9.37 15.61
C GLY A 89 -2.40 8.66 15.99
N GLU A 90 -3.04 7.95 15.07
CA GLU A 90 -4.26 7.19 15.31
C GLU A 90 -3.97 5.69 15.40
N ARG A 91 -4.68 5.01 16.30
CA ARG A 91 -4.63 3.55 16.43
C ARG A 91 -5.78 2.90 15.67
N VAL A 92 -5.45 2.16 14.63
CA VAL A 92 -6.40 1.52 13.71
C VAL A 92 -6.46 0.02 13.96
N ALA A 93 -7.60 -0.49 14.41
CA ALA A 93 -7.82 -1.94 14.56
C ALA A 93 -7.78 -2.65 13.19
N ARG A 94 -7.08 -3.79 13.11
CA ARG A 94 -7.01 -4.58 11.87
C ARG A 94 -8.35 -5.27 11.58
N GLY A 95 -8.66 -5.40 10.30
CA GLY A 95 -9.90 -6.04 9.82
C GLY A 95 -11.17 -5.20 9.94
N GLY A 96 -11.10 -3.99 10.50
CA GLY A 96 -12.23 -3.08 10.61
C GLY A 96 -12.37 -2.10 9.43
N PRO A 97 -13.45 -1.28 9.40
CA PRO A 97 -13.66 -0.27 8.37
C PRO A 97 -12.50 0.74 8.23
N ALA A 98 -11.88 1.15 9.34
CA ALA A 98 -10.74 2.05 9.33
C ALA A 98 -9.51 1.42 8.65
N HIS A 99 -9.30 0.12 8.82
CA HIS A 99 -8.25 -0.61 8.10
C HIS A 99 -8.51 -0.65 6.58
N HIS A 100 -9.78 -0.81 6.16
CA HIS A 100 -10.14 -0.69 4.75
C HIS A 100 -9.96 0.74 4.20
N ALA A 101 -10.22 1.76 5.02
CA ALA A 101 -10.00 3.15 4.62
C ALA A 101 -8.51 3.45 4.35
N LEU A 102 -7.58 2.81 5.08
CA LEU A 102 -6.14 2.89 4.76
C LEU A 102 -5.83 2.31 3.37
N ALA A 103 -6.48 1.20 3.02
CA ALA A 103 -6.35 0.58 1.70
C ALA A 103 -6.79 1.51 0.58
N GLU A 104 -7.96 2.12 0.79
CA GLU A 104 -8.55 3.06 -0.14
C GLU A 104 -7.65 4.30 -0.30
N ARG A 105 -7.14 4.84 0.81
CA ARG A 105 -6.27 6.02 0.81
C ARG A 105 -4.97 5.78 0.03
N ALA A 106 -4.30 4.65 0.24
CA ALA A 106 -3.11 4.28 -0.54
C ALA A 106 -3.44 4.05 -2.02
N THR A 107 -4.56 3.39 -2.32
CA THR A 107 -4.98 3.13 -3.70
C THR A 107 -5.31 4.43 -4.45
N ARG A 108 -6.01 5.36 -3.80
CA ARG A 108 -6.30 6.69 -4.37
C ARG A 108 -5.02 7.48 -4.62
N ALA A 109 -4.12 7.53 -3.64
CA ALA A 109 -2.84 8.21 -3.78
C ALA A 109 -1.97 7.65 -4.92
N LYS A 110 -2.00 6.33 -5.13
CA LYS A 110 -1.36 5.66 -6.27
C LYS A 110 -1.94 6.07 -7.63
N LEU A 111 -3.26 6.27 -7.70
CA LEU A 111 -3.97 6.48 -8.97
C LEU A 111 -4.01 7.95 -9.44
N GLY A 112 -3.74 8.91 -8.54
CA GLY A 112 -3.79 10.34 -8.83
C GLY A 112 -5.17 10.95 -8.59
#